data_AF-A0A2X2IXB0-F1
#
_entry.id   AF-A0A2X2IXB0-F1
#
_cell.length_a   1.000
_cell.length_b   1.000
_cell.length_c   1.000
_cell.angle_alpha   90.00
_cell.angle_beta   90.00
_cell.angle_gamma   90.00
#
_symmetry.space_group_name_H-M   'P 1'
#
loop_
_entity.id
_entity.type
_entity.pdbx_description
1 polymer ?
#
loop_
_entity_poly.entity_id
_entity_poly.type
_entity_poly.pdbx_seq_one_letter_code
_entity_poly.pdbx_strand_id
1 'polypeptide(L)'
;MQFDENKTEKFADQESYNTRKLRAATRYYDAASKINKYFLPTGGTIENSNNSVFQYNWKTYLKYNKTWNDRHELELMGGTELRRSKSEIVTTKGFGYNPATLTTQTLVFQIATTK
;
A
#
# COMPACT_ATOMS: atom_id res chain seq x y z
N MET A 1 -15.60 -10.11 14.21
CA MET A 1 -14.73 -10.11 13.01
C MET A 1 -14.80 -8.71 12.41
N GLN A 2 -13.74 -8.24 11.77
CA GLN A 2 -13.67 -6.91 11.18
C GLN A 2 -13.12 -7.01 9.75
N PHE A 3 -13.72 -6.25 8.84
CA PHE A 3 -13.27 -6.07 7.47
C PHE A 3 -13.27 -4.59 7.15
N ASP A 4 -12.12 -4.05 6.76
CA ASP A 4 -11.95 -2.65 6.42
C ASP A 4 -11.36 -2.54 5.00
N GLU A 5 -11.98 -1.70 4.16
CA GLU A 5 -11.44 -1.30 2.86
C GLU A 5 -11.19 0.20 2.84
N ASN A 6 -10.01 0.61 2.39
CA ASN A 6 -9.65 2.01 2.21
C ASN A 6 -9.05 2.24 0.82
N LYS A 7 -9.63 3.18 0.09
CA LYS A 7 -9.14 3.64 -1.23
C LYS A 7 -8.62 5.06 -1.07
N THR A 8 -7.35 5.27 -1.40
CA THR A 8 -6.72 6.59 -1.43
C THR A 8 -6.21 6.88 -2.84
N GLU A 9 -6.50 8.07 -3.34
CA GLU A 9 -5.93 8.61 -4.57
C GLU A 9 -5.08 9.83 -4.25
N LYS A 10 -3.92 9.92 -4.89
CA LYS A 10 -3.01 11.07 -4.81
C LYS A 10 -2.63 11.48 -6.21
N PHE A 11 -2.68 12.78 -6.47
CA PHE A 11 -2.14 13.35 -7.71
C PHE A 11 -1.08 14.40 -7.37
N ALA A 12 -0.12 14.55 -8.28
CA ALA A 12 0.85 15.62 -8.24
C ALA A 12 1.00 16.19 -9.65
N ASP A 13 0.79 17.48 -9.80
CA ASP A 13 0.90 18.15 -11.10
C ASP A 13 2.33 18.08 -11.65
N GLN A 14 2.47 18.25 -12.96
CA GLN A 14 3.76 18.30 -13.65
C GLN A 14 4.69 19.34 -13.00
N GLU A 15 4.14 20.49 -12.62
CA GLU A 15 4.88 21.61 -12.07
C GLU A 15 5.18 21.49 -10.57
N SER A 16 4.71 20.42 -9.92
CA SER A 16 5.04 20.15 -8.52
C SER A 16 6.51 19.75 -8.35
N TYR A 17 7.14 20.21 -7.25
CA TYR A 17 8.54 19.90 -6.96
C TYR A 17 8.82 18.38 -6.98
N ASN A 18 7.92 17.58 -6.41
CA ASN A 18 8.06 16.13 -6.33
C ASN A 18 8.05 15.47 -7.71
N THR A 19 7.12 15.85 -8.60
CA THR A 19 7.05 15.33 -9.97
C THR A 19 8.29 15.73 -10.78
N ARG A 20 8.72 16.99 -10.70
CA ARG A 20 9.94 17.45 -11.37
C ARG A 20 11.19 16.71 -10.89
N LYS A 21 11.35 16.54 -9.58
CA LYS A 21 12.47 15.80 -8.97
C LYS A 21 12.47 14.34 -9.43
N LEU A 22 11.31 13.70 -9.42
CA LEU A 22 11.16 12.31 -9.86
C LEU A 22 11.52 12.15 -11.35
N ARG A 23 11.02 13.03 -12.22
CA ARG A 23 11.38 13.07 -13.64
C ARG A 23 12.89 13.27 -13.82
N ALA A 24 13.47 14.25 -13.13
CA ALA A 24 14.89 14.58 -13.23
C ALA A 24 15.80 13.40 -12.85
N ALA A 25 15.40 12.59 -11.86
CA ALA A 25 16.12 11.38 -11.46
C ALA A 25 16.17 10.31 -12.56
N THR A 26 15.31 10.39 -13.58
CA THR A 26 15.24 9.44 -14.69
C THR A 26 15.96 9.91 -15.96
N ARG A 27 16.82 10.92 -15.84
CA ARG A 27 17.61 11.46 -16.93
C ARG A 27 18.68 10.46 -17.38
N TYR A 28 18.80 10.24 -18.68
CA TYR A 28 19.87 9.45 -19.29
C TYR A 28 20.39 10.14 -20.56
N TYR A 29 21.65 9.88 -20.91
CA TYR A 29 22.22 10.37 -22.17
C TYR A 29 21.88 9.39 -23.29
N ASP A 30 21.24 9.88 -24.34
CA ASP A 30 20.97 9.08 -25.54
C ASP A 30 22.05 9.33 -26.60
N ALA A 31 22.90 8.33 -26.85
CA ALA A 31 24.00 8.44 -27.80
C ALA A 31 23.51 8.65 -29.25
N ALA A 32 22.34 8.12 -29.61
CA ALA A 32 21.78 8.24 -30.96
C ALA A 32 21.34 9.69 -31.27
N SER A 33 20.66 10.33 -30.33
CA SER A 33 20.20 11.72 -30.48
C SER A 33 21.14 12.77 -29.91
N LYS A 34 22.25 12.36 -29.26
CA LYS A 34 23.26 13.21 -28.61
C LYS A 34 22.68 14.20 -27.59
N ILE A 35 21.51 13.91 -27.02
CA ILE A 35 20.83 14.73 -26.01
C ILE A 35 20.50 13.92 -24.76
N ASN A 36 20.32 14.62 -23.64
CA ASN A 36 19.76 14.02 -22.43
C ASN A 36 18.26 13.83 -22.61
N LYS A 37 17.80 12.59 -22.46
CA LYS A 37 16.38 12.22 -22.43
C LYS A 37 15.97 11.82 -21.01
N TYR A 38 14.68 11.67 -20.80
CA TYR A 38 14.10 11.24 -19.54
C TYR A 38 13.29 9.98 -19.80
N PHE A 39 13.43 8.98 -18.94
CA PHE A 39 12.63 7.76 -19.06
C PHE A 39 11.16 8.01 -18.69
N LEU A 40 10.89 8.87 -17.70
CA LEU A 40 9.52 9.28 -17.42
C LEU A 40 9.00 10.27 -18.49
N PRO A 41 7.73 10.17 -18.90
CA PRO A 41 7.08 11.10 -19.82
C PRO A 41 6.72 12.43 -19.13
N THR A 42 6.47 13.47 -19.93
CA THR A 42 6.02 14.78 -19.43
C THR A 42 4.59 14.68 -18.91
N GLY A 43 4.27 15.37 -17.82
CA GLY A 43 2.97 15.37 -17.18
C GLY A 43 3.07 15.14 -15.68
N GLY A 44 1.91 15.08 -15.02
CA GLY A 44 1.80 14.79 -13.59
C GLY A 44 2.07 13.32 -13.25
N THR A 45 1.89 13.00 -11.98
CA THR A 45 1.81 11.63 -11.48
C THR A 45 0.49 11.40 -10.76
N ILE A 46 -0.06 10.21 -10.89
CA ILE A 46 -1.24 9.77 -10.14
C ILE A 46 -0.91 8.44 -9.45
N GLU A 47 -1.36 8.27 -8.23
CA GLU A 47 -1.13 7.09 -7.41
C GLU A 47 -2.42 6.69 -6.70
N ASN A 48 -2.86 5.45 -6.92
CA ASN A 48 -4.07 4.89 -6.36
C ASN A 48 -3.66 3.72 -5.47
N SER A 49 -4.02 3.78 -4.18
CA SER A 49 -3.75 2.73 -3.22
C SER A 49 -5.05 2.18 -2.66
N ASN A 50 -5.19 0.86 -2.73
CA ASN A 50 -6.31 0.11 -2.19
C ASN A 50 -5.80 -0.79 -1.07
N ASN A 51 -6.25 -0.54 0.15
CA ASN A 51 -5.88 -1.27 1.35
C ASN A 51 -7.09 -2.10 1.83
N SER A 52 -6.91 -3.40 2.02
CA SER A 52 -7.90 -4.32 2.55
C SER A 52 -7.35 -4.99 3.81
N VAL A 53 -8.08 -4.89 4.91
CA VAL A 53 -7.71 -5.45 6.20
C VAL A 53 -8.81 -6.38 6.69
N PHE A 54 -8.45 -7.61 7.05
CA PHE A 54 -9.36 -8.61 7.60
C PHE A 54 -8.84 -9.12 8.94
N GLN A 55 -9.68 -9.09 9.98
CA GLN A 55 -9.30 -9.49 11.33
C GLN A 55 -10.38 -10.33 12.01
N TYR A 56 -9.95 -11.36 12.76
CA TYR A 56 -10.82 -12.07 13.69
C TYR A 56 -10.10 -12.45 14.97
N ASN A 57 -10.91 -12.59 16.02
CA ASN A 57 -10.50 -13.00 17.35
C ASN A 57 -11.52 -14.00 17.88
N TRP A 58 -11.03 -15.15 18.35
CA TRP A 58 -11.82 -16.21 18.95
C TRP A 58 -11.25 -16.52 20.32
N LYS A 59 -12.11 -16.49 21.35
CA LYS A 59 -11.73 -16.70 22.75
C LYS A 59 -12.65 -17.75 23.35
N THR A 60 -12.04 -18.73 24.01
CA THR A 60 -12.75 -19.79 24.72
C THR A 60 -12.13 -19.90 26.10
N TYR A 61 -12.95 -19.86 27.15
CA TYR A 61 -12.48 -20.01 28.52
C TYR A 61 -13.47 -20.83 29.34
N LEU A 62 -12.93 -21.51 30.35
CA LEU A 62 -13.63 -22.27 31.37
C LEU A 62 -13.33 -21.61 32.71
N LYS A 63 -14.37 -21.48 33.53
CA LYS A 63 -14.26 -21.02 34.91
C LYS A 63 -14.80 -22.08 35.85
N TYR A 64 -14.09 -22.33 36.94
CA TYR A 64 -14.51 -23.20 38.03
C TYR A 64 -14.38 -22.45 39.35
N ASN A 65 -15.50 -22.30 40.04
CA ASN A 65 -15.59 -21.58 41.30
C ASN A 65 -16.05 -22.54 42.40
N LYS A 66 -15.35 -22.53 43.53
CA LYS A 66 -15.70 -23.34 44.69
C LYS A 66 -15.54 -22.51 45.97
N THR A 67 -16.59 -22.49 46.78
CA THR A 67 -16.59 -21.86 48.11
C THR A 67 -16.68 -22.94 49.18
N TRP A 68 -15.92 -22.78 50.27
CA TRP A 68 -15.97 -23.66 51.45
C TRP A 68 -16.18 -22.86 52.75
N ASN A 69 -17.11 -23.35 53.58
CA ASN A 69 -17.48 -22.80 54.90
C ASN A 69 -17.77 -21.29 54.90
N ASP A 70 -18.17 -20.71 53.76
CA ASP A 70 -18.36 -19.26 53.56
C ASP A 70 -17.16 -18.38 53.96
N ARG A 71 -15.96 -18.97 54.06
CA ARG A 71 -14.72 -18.30 54.51
C ARG A 71 -13.56 -18.45 53.53
N HIS A 72 -13.62 -19.40 52.60
CA HIS A 72 -12.59 -19.66 51.60
C HIS A 72 -13.19 -19.79 50.21
N GLU A 73 -12.56 -19.18 49.22
CA GLU A 73 -12.96 -19.19 47.82
C GLU A 73 -11.79 -19.62 46.94
N LEU A 74 -12.06 -20.50 45.96
CA LEU A 74 -11.15 -20.87 44.89
C LEU A 74 -11.81 -20.57 43.55
N GLU A 75 -11.16 -19.72 42.75
CA GLU A 75 -11.48 -19.48 41.34
C GLU A 75 -10.35 -20.04 40.48
N LEU A 76 -10.70 -20.92 39.54
CA LEU A 76 -9.82 -21.42 38.50
C LEU A 76 -10.36 -20.98 37.14
N MET A 77 -9.48 -20.45 36.30
CA MET A 77 -9.81 -20.07 34.94
C MET A 77 -8.75 -20.60 33.99
N GLY A 78 -9.19 -21.22 32.89
CA GLY A 78 -8.31 -21.69 31.83
C GLY A 78 -8.97 -21.51 30.47
N GLY A 79 -8.20 -21.28 29.42
CA GLY A 79 -8.77 -21.00 28.11
C GLY A 79 -7.74 -20.88 26.99
N THR A 80 -8.25 -20.76 25.76
CA THR A 80 -7.46 -20.57 24.54
C THR A 80 -7.93 -19.33 23.80
N GLU A 81 -6.99 -18.62 23.19
CA GLU A 81 -7.28 -17.49 22.31
C GLU A 81 -6.62 -17.70 20.94
N LEU A 82 -7.39 -17.48 19.87
CA LEU A 82 -6.91 -17.44 18.50
C LEU A 82 -7.18 -16.05 17.91
N ARG A 83 -6.13 -15.39 17.43
CA ARG A 83 -6.23 -14.09 16.74
C ARG A 83 -5.56 -14.17 15.38
N ARG A 84 -6.22 -13.64 14.34
CA ARG A 84 -5.64 -13.50 13.00
C ARG A 84 -5.93 -12.12 12.43
N SER A 85 -4.94 -11.58 11.74
CA SER A 85 -5.03 -10.35 10.95
C SER A 85 -4.37 -10.60 9.60
N LYS A 86 -5.02 -10.17 8.51
CA LYS A 86 -4.48 -10.12 7.15
C LYS A 86 -4.61 -8.69 6.66
N SER A 87 -3.55 -8.15 6.07
CA SER A 87 -3.53 -6.84 5.43
C SER A 87 -3.00 -6.99 4.01
N GLU A 88 -3.65 -6.37 3.05
CA GLU A 88 -3.30 -6.40 1.64
C GLU A 88 -3.37 -4.97 1.07
N ILE A 89 -2.25 -4.49 0.54
CA ILE A 89 -2.15 -3.15 -0.05
C ILE A 89 -1.76 -3.30 -1.51
N VAL A 90 -2.62 -2.81 -2.40
CA VAL A 90 -2.36 -2.73 -3.84
C VAL A 90 -2.19 -1.27 -4.21
N THR A 91 -0.99 -0.90 -4.69
CA THR A 91 -0.69 0.47 -5.13
C THR A 91 -0.40 0.47 -6.62
N THR A 92 -1.13 1.30 -7.36
CA THR A 92 -0.94 1.55 -8.79
C THR A 92 -0.44 2.97 -8.99
N LYS A 93 0.57 3.15 -9.84
CA LYS A 93 1.15 4.46 -10.13
C LYS A 93 1.19 4.73 -11.62
N GLY A 94 0.61 5.86 -12.02
CA GLY A 94 0.61 6.37 -13.38
C GLY A 94 1.53 7.57 -13.54
N PHE A 95 2.19 7.65 -14.70
CA PHE A 95 3.13 8.73 -15.05
C PHE A 95 2.65 9.47 -16.30
N GLY A 96 3.07 10.72 -16.46
CA GLY A 96 2.63 11.57 -17.56
C GLY A 96 1.14 11.86 -17.52
N TYR A 97 0.58 11.97 -16.31
CA TYR A 97 -0.83 12.18 -16.06
C TYR A 97 -1.29 13.56 -16.54
N ASN A 98 -2.40 13.61 -17.27
CA ASN A 98 -3.07 14.84 -17.69
C ASN A 98 -4.40 15.00 -16.93
N PRO A 99 -4.53 15.98 -16.03
CA PRO A 99 -5.75 16.16 -15.24
C PRO A 99 -6.96 16.62 -16.07
N ALA A 100 -6.76 17.20 -17.27
CA ALA A 100 -7.86 17.62 -18.13
C ALA A 100 -8.50 16.44 -18.89
N THR A 101 -7.73 15.39 -19.20
CA THR A 101 -8.20 14.20 -19.94
C THR A 101 -8.28 12.94 -19.09
N LEU A 102 -7.80 12.99 -17.84
CA LEU A 102 -7.72 11.86 -16.89
C LEU A 102 -6.92 10.66 -17.44
N THR A 103 -5.93 10.92 -18.30
CA THR A 103 -5.12 9.88 -18.96
C THR A 103 -3.69 9.87 -18.43
N THR A 104 -3.07 8.69 -18.44
CA THR A 104 -1.63 8.50 -18.17
C THR A 104 -0.91 8.06 -19.44
N GLN A 105 0.42 8.13 -19.43
CA GLN A 105 1.25 7.67 -20.53
C GLN A 105 1.93 6.35 -20.19
N THR A 106 1.94 5.42 -21.16
CA THR A 106 2.65 4.14 -21.03
C THR A 106 4.15 4.38 -21.02
N LEU A 107 4.84 3.76 -20.06
CA LEU A 107 6.29 3.77 -20.01
C LEU A 107 6.86 2.74 -20.99
N VAL A 108 7.68 3.20 -21.93
CA VAL A 108 8.40 2.31 -22.85
C VAL A 108 9.78 2.03 -22.26
N PHE A 109 9.96 0.85 -21.66
CA PHE A 109 11.25 0.37 -21.20
C PHE A 109 12.06 -0.13 -22.39
N GLN A 110 13.13 0.58 -22.74
CA GLN A 110 14.13 0.09 -23.68
C GLN A 110 14.90 -1.03 -22.95
N ILE A 111 14.56 -2.30 -23.23
CA ILE A 111 15.38 -3.42 -22.77
C ILE A 111 16.73 -3.34 -23.50
N ALA A 112 17.82 -3.30 -22.73
CA ALA A 112 19.16 -3.35 -23.29
C ALA A 112 19.31 -4.71 -24.00
N THR A 113 19.19 -4.72 -25.32
CA THR A 113 19.54 -5.90 -26.11
C THR A 113 21.05 -5.89 -26.22
N THR A 114 21.72 -6.65 -25.35
CA THR A 114 23.15 -6.94 -25.50
C THR A 114 23.30 -7.71 -26.81
N LYS A 115 23.96 -7.10 -27.80
CA LYS A 115 24.43 -7.80 -28.99
C LYS A 115 25.72 -8.54 -28.68
#